data_AF-A0A350DJ66-F1
#
_entry.id   AF-A0A350DJ66-F1
#
_cell.length_a   1.000
_cell.length_b   1.000
_cell.length_c   1.000
_cell.angle_alpha   90.00
_cell.angle_beta   90.00
_cell.angle_gamma   90.00
#
_symmetry.space_group_name_H-M   'P 1'
#
loop_
_entity.id
_entity.type
_entity.pdbx_description
1 polymer ?
#
loop_
_entity_poly.entity_id
_entity_poly.type
_entity_poly.pdbx_seq_one_letter_code
_entity_poly.pdbx_strand_id
1 'polypeptide(L)' 'MSDSFSWWGVLSAVGVLTGLGITFGALLGMASARFKGEENPLVEKIDALLPQTQCGQCGYPGCRPYAEAINQGDAIN' A
#
# COMPACT_ATOMS: atom_id res chain seq x y z
N MET A 1 42.63 14.07 -21.25
CA MET A 1 42.09 14.47 -19.92
C MET A 1 40.57 14.42 -19.96
N SER A 2 39.97 13.22 -20.05
CA SER A 2 38.50 13.02 -20.09
C SER A 2 38.01 11.78 -19.33
N ASP A 3 38.88 10.95 -18.75
CA ASP A 3 38.46 9.63 -18.25
C ASP A 3 38.21 9.59 -16.74
N SER A 4 38.85 10.45 -15.95
CA SER A 4 38.66 10.50 -14.49
C SER A 4 37.37 11.21 -14.04
N PHE A 5 36.76 12.04 -14.89
CA PHE A 5 35.60 12.87 -14.51
C PHE A 5 34.26 12.10 -14.56
N SER A 6 34.14 11.09 -15.43
CA SER A 6 32.89 10.32 -15.59
C SER A 6 32.73 9.26 -14.49
N TRP A 7 33.78 8.50 -14.16
CA TRP A 7 33.68 7.40 -13.20
C TRP A 7 33.34 7.84 -11.77
N TRP A 8 33.87 8.99 -11.33
CA TRP A 8 33.50 9.59 -10.03
C TRP A 8 32.04 10.04 -9.99
N GLY A 9 31.53 10.58 -11.10
CA GLY A 9 30.12 10.93 -11.23
C GLY A 9 29.21 9.70 -11.18
N VAL A 10 29.59 8.63 -11.91
CA VAL A 10 28.83 7.38 -11.93
C VAL A 10 28.82 6.72 -10.55
N LEU A 11 29.97 6.63 -9.87
CA LEU A 11 30.06 6.04 -8.53
C LEU A 11 29.28 6.83 -7.48
N SER A 12 29.35 8.16 -7.53
CA SER A 12 28.58 9.01 -6.60
C SER A 12 27.08 8.91 -6.84
N ALA A 13 26.64 8.87 -8.10
CA ALA A 13 25.23 8.66 -8.45
C ALA A 13 24.71 7.30 -7.95
N VAL A 14 25.46 6.22 -8.19
CA VAL A 14 25.09 4.88 -7.71
C VAL A 14 25.03 4.84 -6.18
N GLY A 15 26.02 5.43 -5.50
CA GLY A 15 26.07 5.51 -4.04
C GLY A 15 24.87 6.26 -3.46
N VAL A 16 24.54 7.43 -4.01
CA VAL A 16 23.42 8.25 -3.55
C VAL A 16 22.08 7.53 -3.78
N LEU A 17 21.85 7.00 -4.99
CA LEU A 17 20.59 6.32 -5.30
C LEU A 17 20.39 5.06 -4.47
N THR A 18 21.46 4.27 -4.27
CA THR A 18 21.41 3.07 -3.41
C THR A 18 21.15 3.45 -1.96
N GLY A 19 21.84 4.48 -1.45
CA GLY A 19 21.64 4.98 -0.09
C GLY A 19 20.21 5.46 0.15
N LEU A 20 19.68 6.29 -0.75
CA LEU A 20 18.29 6.76 -0.66
C LEU A 20 17.29 5.61 -0.75
N GLY A 21 17.49 4.67 -1.68
CA GLY A 21 16.63 3.50 -1.83
C GLY A 21 16.56 2.64 -0.56
N ILE A 22 17.71 2.36 0.06
CA ILE A 22 17.76 1.61 1.33
C ILE A 22 17.09 2.41 2.44
N THR A 23 17.39 3.70 2.55
CA THR A 23 16.87 4.55 3.64
C THR A 23 15.35 4.66 3.56
N PHE A 24 14.80 5.05 2.40
CA PHE A 24 13.37 5.17 2.22
C PHE A 24 12.67 3.80 2.24
N GLY A 25 13.27 2.77 1.65
CA GLY A 25 12.73 1.41 1.69
C GLY A 25 12.59 0.88 3.11
N ALA A 26 13.62 1.06 3.95
CA ALA A 26 13.57 0.66 5.36
C ALA A 26 12.53 1.47 6.14
N LEU A 27 12.48 2.79 5.94
CA LEU A 27 11.51 3.66 6.60
C LEU A 27 10.06 3.28 6.23
N LEU A 28 9.76 3.15 4.95
CA LEU A 28 8.42 2.78 4.46
C LEU A 28 8.06 1.34 4.85
N GLY A 29 9.02 0.42 4.80
CA GLY A 29 8.81 -0.97 5.22
C GLY A 29 8.44 -1.08 6.71
N MET A 30 9.17 -0.38 7.58
CA MET A 30 8.85 -0.31 9.01
C MET A 30 7.48 0.36 9.25
N ALA A 31 7.18 1.44 8.54
CA ALA A 31 5.88 2.09 8.63
C ALA A 31 4.75 1.14 8.20
N SER A 32 4.88 0.46 7.06
CA SER A 32 3.89 -0.50 6.57
C SER A 32 3.65 -1.65 7.55
N ALA A 33 4.72 -2.23 8.11
CA ALA A 33 4.61 -3.27 9.12
C ALA A 33 3.93 -2.76 10.40
N ARG A 34 4.17 -1.50 10.79
CA ARG A 34 3.56 -0.90 11.98
C ARG A 34 2.09 -0.52 11.78
N PHE A 35 1.67 -0.19 10.56
CA PHE A 35 0.30 0.23 10.22
C PHE A 35 -0.55 -0.87 9.57
N LYS A 36 -0.08 -2.13 9.56
CA LYS A 36 -0.91 -3.26 9.16
C LYS A 36 -2.00 -3.44 10.23
N GLY A 37 -3.20 -2.94 9.95
CA GLY A 37 -4.35 -3.00 10.86
C GLY A 37 -4.83 -4.43 11.07
N GLU A 38 -5.51 -4.67 12.20
CA GLU A 38 -6.16 -5.95 12.48
C GLU A 38 -7.32 -6.15 11.51
N GLU A 39 -7.11 -6.99 10.50
CA GLU A 39 -8.12 -7.32 9.50
C GLU A 39 -9.07 -8.40 10.04
N ASN A 40 -10.37 -8.08 10.14
CA ASN A 40 -11.37 -9.03 10.63
C ASN A 40 -11.59 -10.12 9.57
N PRO A 41 -11.34 -11.41 9.87
CA PRO A 41 -11.46 -12.49 8.89
C PRO A 41 -12.88 -12.67 8.34
N LEU A 42 -13.92 -12.15 9.01
CA LEU A 42 -15.27 -12.10 8.46
C LEU A 42 -15.44 -11.00 7.40
N VAL A 43 -14.86 -9.83 7.63
CA VAL A 43 -14.87 -8.73 6.64
C VAL A 43 -14.17 -9.19 5.37
N GLU A 44 -13.02 -9.86 5.48
CA GLU A 44 -12.29 -10.40 4.33
C GLU A 44 -13.14 -11.39 3.52
N LYS A 45 -13.88 -12.27 4.21
CA LYS A 45 -14.77 -13.24 3.56
C LYS A 45 -15.96 -12.56 2.88
N ILE A 46 -16.54 -11.54 3.51
CA ILE A 46 -17.64 -10.78 2.94
C ILE A 46 -17.15 -10.02 1.71
N ASP A 47 -16.02 -9.31 1.82
CA ASP A 47 -15.40 -8.56 0.71
C ASP A 47 -15.11 -9.49 -0.48
N ALA A 48 -14.56 -10.68 -0.24
CA ALA A 48 -14.31 -11.68 -1.28
C ALA A 48 -15.58 -12.19 -2.01
N LEU A 49 -16.77 -12.06 -1.40
CA LEU A 49 -18.05 -12.42 -2.03
C LEU A 49 -18.69 -11.26 -2.79
N LEU A 50 -18.25 -10.03 -2.56
CA LEU A 50 -18.75 -8.85 -3.26
C LEU A 50 -18.23 -8.81 -4.71
N PRO A 51 -18.91 -8.09 -5.62
CA PRO A 51 -18.54 -8.04 -7.03
C PRO A 51 -17.20 -7.34 -7.33
N GLN A 52 -16.56 -6.70 -6.34
CA GLN A 52 -15.27 -6.00 -6.48
C GLN A 52 -15.23 -4.94 -7.60
N THR A 53 -16.39 -4.40 -7.99
CA THR A 53 -16.51 -3.39 -9.05
C THR A 53 -16.32 -1.96 -8.55
N GLN A 54 -16.33 -1.75 -7.23
CA GLN A 54 -16.21 -0.44 -6.59
C GLN A 54 -17.24 0.59 -7.12
N CYS A 55 -18.44 0.12 -7.46
CA CYS A 55 -19.46 0.93 -8.15
C CYS A 55 -20.22 1.94 -7.26
N GLY A 56 -20.11 1.82 -5.93
CA GLY A 56 -20.73 2.74 -4.96
C GLY A 56 -22.26 2.65 -4.83
N GLN A 57 -22.91 1.68 -5.48
CA GLN A 57 -24.39 1.55 -5.49
C GLN A 57 -24.98 1.24 -4.11
N CYS A 58 -24.20 0.61 -3.22
CA CYS A 58 -24.60 0.33 -1.84
C CYS A 58 -24.49 1.54 -0.91
N GLY A 59 -24.01 2.71 -1.39
CA GLY A 59 -23.84 3.92 -0.58
C GLY A 59 -22.48 4.02 0.14
N TYR A 60 -21.58 3.06 -0.07
CA TYR A 60 -20.22 3.05 0.50
C TYR A 60 -19.16 3.33 -0.58
N PRO A 61 -17.97 3.87 -0.22
CA PRO A 61 -16.93 4.25 -1.18
C PRO A 61 -16.23 3.07 -1.88
N GLY A 62 -16.57 1.82 -1.54
CA GLY A 62 -16.07 0.62 -2.19
C GLY A 62 -16.61 -0.66 -1.53
N CYS A 63 -16.26 -1.83 -2.08
CA CYS A 63 -16.69 -3.12 -1.55
C CYS A 63 -16.17 -3.39 -0.13
N ARG A 64 -14.91 -3.09 0.18
CA ARG A 64 -14.36 -3.35 1.53
C ARG A 64 -15.01 -2.53 2.65
N PRO A 65 -15.19 -1.19 2.52
CA PRO A 65 -15.96 -0.41 3.48
C PRO A 65 -17.41 -0.90 3.64
N TYR A 66 -18.02 -1.41 2.57
CA TYR A 66 -19.34 -2.04 2.64
C TYR A 66 -19.31 -3.39 3.38
N ALA A 67 -18.29 -4.21 3.17
CA ALA A 67 -18.09 -5.46 3.91
C ALA A 67 -17.90 -5.23 5.42
N GLU A 68 -17.18 -4.16 5.79
CA GLU A 68 -17.05 -3.71 7.18
C GLU A 68 -18.41 -3.32 7.77
N ALA A 69 -19.22 -2.57 7.02
CA ALA A 69 -20.55 -2.16 7.44
C ALA A 69 -21.51 -3.35 7.60
N ILE A 70 -21.51 -4.30 6.67
CA ILE A 70 -22.26 -5.57 6.79
C ILE A 70 -21.86 -6.30 8.06
N ASN A 71 -20.55 -6.41 8.34
CA ASN A 71 -20.05 -7.06 9.57
C ASN A 71 -20.46 -6.29 10.85
N GLN A 72 -20.63 -4.98 10.77
CA GLN A 72 -21.11 -4.14 11.89
C GLN A 72 -22.64 -4.17 12.06
N GLY A 73 -23.36 -4.79 11.12
CA GLY A 73 -24.82 -4.90 11.17
C GLY A 73 -25.56 -3.68 10.63
N ASP A 74 -24.92 -2.87 9.78
CA ASP A 74 -25.60 -1.78 9.07
C ASP A 74 -26.74 -2.30 8.19
N ALA A 75 -27.72 -1.43 7.94
CA ALA A 75 -28.84 -1.75 7.07
C ALA A 75 -28.35 -2.06 5.65
N ILE A 76 -28.72 -3.24 5.16
CA ILE A 76 -28.38 -3.72 3.81
C ILE A 76 -29.44 -3.18 2.86
N ASN A 77 -29.03 -2.38 1.87
CA ASN A 77 -29.90 -1.85 0.81
C ASN A 77 -30.07 -2.84 -0.35
#